data_AF-A0A1B8D1Q4-F1
#
_entry.id   AF-A0A1B8D1Q4-F1
#
_cell.length_a   1.000
_cell.length_b   1.000
_cell.length_c   1.000
_cell.angle_alpha   90.00
_cell.angle_beta   90.00
_cell.angle_gamma   90.00
#
_symmetry.space_group_name_H-M   'P 1'
#
loop_
_entity.id
_entity.type
_entity.pdbx_description
1 polymer ?
#
loop_
_entity_poly.entity_id
_entity_poly.type
_entity_poly.pdbx_seq_one_letter_code
_entity_poly.pdbx_strand_id
1 'polypeptide(L)'
;MDNPSHIIPVLVGTAELAKAASDLLLEKHGIYVQSINYPTVPVGQERLRITPTPGHTKEYREHLVGALDERDAERGIKRTSDWAAEGGFRGVGADEAPVEPLWSDKQLGVEAAAKGTNGKVGVIQALLEREEAAQAQTASV
;
A
#
# COMPACT_ATOMS: atom_id res chain seq x y z
N MET A 1 2.99 -4.17 10.22
CA MET A 1 1.95 -3.22 10.66
C MET A 1 0.70 -3.72 10.01
N ASP A 2 0.07 -4.68 10.66
CA ASP A 2 -0.95 -5.47 9.99
C ASP A 2 -2.29 -4.77 10.17
N ASN A 3 -2.90 -4.43 9.05
CA ASN A 3 -4.13 -3.67 8.98
C ASN A 3 -5.11 -4.45 8.10
N PRO A 4 -6.28 -4.85 8.61
CA PRO A 4 -7.22 -5.67 7.85
C PRO A 4 -8.10 -4.85 6.89
N SER A 5 -7.78 -3.57 6.66
CA SER A 5 -8.54 -2.63 5.84
C SER A 5 -7.80 -2.19 4.57
N HIS A 6 -8.44 -1.33 3.77
CA HIS A 6 -7.92 -0.83 2.49
C HIS A 6 -6.79 0.22 2.62
N ILE A 7 -6.46 0.66 3.83
CA ILE A 7 -5.42 1.66 4.07
C ILE A 7 -4.07 0.95 4.10
N ILE A 8 -3.08 1.46 3.35
CA ILE A 8 -1.73 0.91 3.32
C ILE A 8 -0.77 1.93 3.96
N PRO A 9 -0.46 1.78 5.26
CA PRO A 9 0.51 2.62 5.95
C PRO A 9 1.94 2.14 5.68
N VAL A 10 2.80 3.04 5.22
CA VAL A 10 4.24 2.78 5.07
C VAL A 10 4.98 3.49 6.19
N LEU A 11 5.49 2.73 7.15
CA LEU A 11 6.21 3.25 8.32
C LEU A 11 7.52 3.93 7.88
N VAL A 12 7.76 5.15 8.38
CA VAL A 12 8.98 5.93 8.13
C VAL A 12 9.73 6.20 9.44
N GLY A 13 9.00 6.54 10.51
CA GLY A 13 9.54 6.64 11.88
C GLY A 13 10.15 7.97 12.27
N THR A 14 10.21 8.97 11.38
CA THR A 14 10.52 10.36 11.73
C THR A 14 9.72 11.33 10.84
N ALA A 15 9.39 12.50 11.37
CA ALA A 15 8.59 13.50 10.66
C ALA A 15 9.35 14.12 9.48
N GLU A 16 10.65 14.37 9.66
CA GLU A 16 11.52 14.95 8.64
C GLU A 16 11.65 14.03 7.44
N LEU A 17 11.92 12.73 7.66
CA LEU A 17 12.01 11.76 6.56
C LEU A 17 10.65 11.52 5.91
N ALA A 18 9.56 11.46 6.67
CA ALA A 18 8.23 11.26 6.11
C ALA A 18 7.83 12.42 5.19
N LYS A 19 8.10 13.66 5.62
CA LYS A 19 7.86 14.85 4.78
C LYS A 19 8.75 14.83 3.54
N ALA A 20 10.06 14.61 3.70
CA ALA A 20 10.99 14.59 2.56
C ALA A 20 10.63 13.50 1.54
N ALA A 21 10.14 12.35 1.99
CA ALA A 21 9.65 11.28 1.11
C ALA A 21 8.39 11.69 0.35
N SER A 22 7.42 12.32 1.03
CA SER A 22 6.22 12.87 0.40
C SER A 22 6.56 13.92 -0.66
N ASP A 23 7.46 14.84 -0.33
CA ASP A 23 7.89 15.91 -1.24
C ASP A 23 8.61 15.32 -2.48
N LEU A 24 9.51 14.34 -2.29
CA LEU A 24 10.21 13.66 -3.41
C LEU A 24 9.24 12.90 -4.33
N LEU A 25 8.30 12.15 -3.76
CA LEU A 25 7.28 11.44 -4.55
C LEU A 25 6.51 12.40 -5.45
N LEU A 26 6.16 13.58 -4.92
CA LEU A 26 5.44 14.59 -5.67
C LEU A 26 6.32 15.26 -6.74
N GLU A 27 7.48 15.77 -6.34
CA GLU A 27 8.35 16.60 -7.19
C GLU A 27 9.02 15.80 -8.32
N LYS A 28 9.52 14.60 -8.01
CA LYS A 28 10.29 13.78 -8.96
C LYS A 28 9.41 12.80 -9.73
N HIS A 29 8.40 12.23 -9.07
CA HIS A 29 7.60 11.15 -9.64
C HIS A 29 6.16 11.54 -9.97
N GLY A 30 5.73 12.76 -9.63
CA GLY A 30 4.34 13.21 -9.84
C GLY A 30 3.32 12.46 -8.98
N ILE A 31 3.75 11.87 -7.86
CA ILE A 31 2.92 11.04 -6.98
C ILE A 31 2.63 11.81 -5.69
N TYR A 32 1.35 12.13 -5.47
CA TYR A 32 0.93 12.74 -4.21
C TYR A 32 0.54 11.68 -3.18
N VAL A 33 1.36 11.53 -2.13
CA VAL A 33 1.06 10.69 -0.96
C VAL A 33 1.35 11.49 0.30
N GLN A 34 0.33 11.67 1.13
CA GLN A 34 0.46 12.48 2.35
C GLN A 34 1.37 11.81 3.40
N SER A 35 2.37 12.56 3.87
CA SER A 35 3.06 12.25 5.14
C SER A 35 2.16 12.56 6.34
N ILE A 36 2.00 11.59 7.23
CA ILE A 36 1.21 11.71 8.46
C ILE A 36 2.18 11.74 9.66
N ASN A 37 2.16 12.87 10.37
CA ASN A 37 3.06 13.16 11.49
C ASN A 37 2.26 13.51 12.76
N TYR A 38 2.95 13.89 13.84
CA TYR A 38 2.32 14.44 15.04
C TYR A 38 1.47 15.69 14.71
N PRO A 39 0.28 15.88 15.33
CA PRO A 39 -0.34 15.09 16.41
C PRO A 39 -1.21 13.92 15.93
N THR A 40 -1.34 13.70 14.62
CA THR A 40 -2.21 12.65 14.06
C THR A 40 -1.71 11.24 14.40
N VAL A 41 -0.39 11.05 14.45
CA VAL A 41 0.25 9.83 14.94
C VAL A 41 1.29 10.17 16.01
N PRO A 42 1.58 9.26 16.97
CA PRO A 42 2.64 9.48 17.94
C PRO A 42 4.00 9.70 17.27
N VAL A 43 4.85 10.49 17.92
CA VAL A 43 6.24 10.68 17.50
C VAL A 43 6.95 9.32 17.39
N GLY A 44 7.72 9.13 16.33
CA GLY A 44 8.38 7.86 16.00
C GLY A 44 7.48 6.89 15.22
N GLN A 45 6.21 7.22 14.98
CA GLN A 45 5.28 6.42 14.18
C GLN A 45 4.82 7.14 12.91
N GLU A 46 5.60 8.11 12.45
CA GLU A 46 5.37 8.85 11.22
C GLU A 46 5.39 7.90 10.02
N ARG A 47 4.49 8.15 9.07
CA ARG A 47 4.22 7.22 7.97
C ARG A 47 3.67 7.92 6.75
N LEU A 48 3.83 7.30 5.60
CA LEU A 48 3.06 7.64 4.41
C LEU A 48 1.74 6.88 4.45
N ARG A 49 0.62 7.55 4.14
CA ARG A 49 -0.70 6.92 4.08
C ARG A 49 -1.16 6.77 2.65
N ILE A 50 -1.12 5.53 2.15
CA ILE A 50 -1.59 5.19 0.80
C ILE A 50 -3.01 4.62 0.90
N THR A 51 -3.92 5.10 0.06
CA THR A 51 -5.32 4.66 0.00
C THR A 51 -5.70 4.34 -1.44
N PRO A 52 -5.40 3.13 -1.93
CA PRO A 52 -5.75 2.74 -3.28
C PRO A 52 -7.27 2.79 -3.49
N THR A 53 -7.66 3.09 -4.71
CA THR A 53 -9.05 3.03 -5.19
C THR A 53 -9.09 2.15 -6.44
N PRO A 54 -10.28 1.67 -6.87
CA PRO A 54 -10.38 0.86 -8.09
C PRO A 54 -9.77 1.52 -9.33
N GLY A 55 -9.80 2.85 -9.44
CA GLY A 55 -9.19 3.58 -10.56
C GLY A 55 -7.66 3.63 -10.56
N HIS A 56 -7.00 3.10 -9.54
CA HIS A 56 -5.53 2.96 -9.54
C HIS A 56 -5.16 1.68 -10.30
N THR A 57 -5.05 1.81 -11.62
CA THR A 57 -4.70 0.72 -12.55
C THR A 57 -3.34 0.11 -12.23
N LYS A 58 -3.01 -1.01 -12.91
CA LYS A 58 -1.74 -1.72 -12.71
C LYS A 58 -0.54 -0.81 -12.93
N GLU A 59 -0.59 0.02 -13.96
CA GLU A 59 0.48 0.95 -14.35
C GLU A 59 0.76 1.96 -13.22
N TYR A 60 -0.30 2.54 -12.63
CA TYR A 60 -0.14 3.47 -11.52
C TYR A 60 0.41 2.79 -10.25
N ARG A 61 0.00 1.54 -9.99
CA ARG A 61 0.54 0.78 -8.86
C ARG A 61 2.02 0.45 -9.04
N GLU A 62 2.42 0.04 -10.24
CA GLU A 62 3.82 -0.25 -10.56
C GLU A 62 4.70 1.01 -10.48
N HIS A 63 4.19 2.15 -10.99
CA HIS A 63 4.86 3.44 -10.86
C HIS A 63 5.07 3.85 -9.40
N LEU A 64 4.03 3.71 -8.56
CA LEU A 64 4.12 3.97 -7.12
C LEU A 64 5.15 3.07 -6.42
N VAL A 65 5.11 1.76 -6.69
CA VAL A 65 6.04 0.80 -6.06
C VAL A 65 7.48 1.10 -6.47
N GLY A 66 7.74 1.36 -7.75
CA GLY A 66 9.06 1.72 -8.24
C GLY A 66 9.59 3.02 -7.60
N ALA A 67 8.76 4.06 -7.52
CA ALA A 67 9.13 5.32 -6.89
C ALA A 67 9.41 5.16 -5.39
N LEU A 68 8.63 4.34 -4.68
CA LEU A 68 8.85 4.05 -3.26
C LEU A 68 10.16 3.31 -3.03
N ASP A 69 10.53 2.40 -3.94
CA ASP A 69 11.74 1.58 -3.85
C ASP A 69 13.02 2.40 -4.09
N GLU A 70 13.00 3.26 -5.10
CA GLU A 70 14.10 4.20 -5.39
C GLU A 70 14.32 5.16 -4.21
N ARG A 71 13.23 5.69 -3.65
CA ARG A 71 13.25 6.59 -2.50
C ARG A 71 13.87 5.96 -1.26
N ASP A 72 13.58 4.70 -0.97
CA ASP A 72 14.15 3.99 0.18
C ASP A 72 15.69 3.90 0.07
N ALA A 73 16.20 3.69 -1.15
CA ALA A 73 17.64 3.65 -1.40
C ALA A 73 18.31 5.04 -1.23
N GLU A 74 17.64 6.13 -1.61
CA GLU A 74 18.22 7.48 -1.59
C GLU A 74 18.27 8.11 -0.20
N ARG A 75 17.28 7.82 0.67
CA ARG A 75 17.10 8.54 1.95
C ARG A 75 17.29 7.69 3.21
N GLY A 76 17.67 6.42 3.06
CA GLY A 76 17.93 5.54 4.20
C GLY A 76 16.68 5.21 5.00
N ILE A 77 15.53 5.13 4.35
CA ILE A 77 14.31 4.71 5.03
C ILE A 77 14.40 3.20 5.25
N LYS A 78 14.21 2.82 6.52
CA LYS A 78 14.32 1.44 6.99
C LYS A 78 13.34 0.52 6.25
N ARG A 79 13.88 -0.56 5.70
CA ARG A 79 13.11 -1.69 5.18
C ARG A 79 12.62 -2.57 6.34
N THR A 80 11.70 -3.48 6.02
CA THR A 80 11.20 -4.46 7.00
C THR A 80 12.33 -5.24 7.69
N SER A 81 13.41 -5.55 6.97
CA SER A 81 14.61 -6.21 7.53
C SER A 81 15.33 -5.37 8.58
N ASP A 82 15.40 -4.05 8.38
CA ASP A 82 16.06 -3.14 9.30
C ASP A 82 15.25 -2.99 10.59
N TRP A 83 13.92 -2.87 10.46
CA TRP A 83 13.01 -2.91 11.60
C TRP A 83 13.10 -4.24 12.35
N ALA A 84 13.19 -5.36 11.64
CA ALA A 84 13.35 -6.67 12.26
C ALA A 84 14.67 -6.81 13.04
N ALA A 85 15.76 -6.26 12.51
CA ALA A 85 17.06 -6.22 13.20
C ALA A 85 17.00 -5.43 14.52
N GLU A 86 16.05 -4.50 14.66
CA GLU A 86 15.80 -3.73 15.87
C GLU A 86 14.72 -4.34 16.79
N GLY A 87 14.27 -5.57 16.50
CA GLY A 87 13.23 -6.27 17.27
C GLY A 87 11.80 -6.00 16.81
N GLY A 88 11.64 -5.33 15.67
CA GLY A 88 10.35 -4.98 15.08
C GLY A 88 9.71 -3.75 15.70
N PHE A 89 8.85 -3.08 14.94
CA PHE A 89 8.12 -1.91 15.42
C PHE A 89 6.67 -1.89 14.89
N ARG A 90 5.70 -1.93 15.80
CA ARG A 90 4.25 -1.86 15.49
C ARG A 90 3.85 -2.89 14.41
N GLY A 91 4.29 -4.13 14.58
CA GLY A 91 4.10 -5.23 13.63
C GLY A 91 4.93 -5.16 12.34
N VAL A 92 5.82 -4.17 12.15
CA VAL A 92 6.77 -4.16 11.02
C VAL A 92 8.05 -4.84 11.46
N GLY A 93 8.43 -5.92 10.79
CA GLY A 93 9.63 -6.70 11.16
C GLY A 93 9.52 -7.44 12.49
N ALA A 94 8.34 -7.45 13.11
CA ALA A 94 8.04 -8.26 14.29
C ALA A 94 7.49 -9.63 13.86
N ASP A 95 7.77 -10.67 14.63
CA ASP A 95 7.16 -12.00 14.47
C ASP A 95 5.76 -12.01 15.12
N GLU A 96 4.85 -11.22 14.56
CA GLU A 96 3.46 -11.11 14.99
C GLU A 96 2.56 -12.02 14.15
N ALA A 97 1.50 -12.54 14.77
CA ALA A 97 0.53 -13.37 14.06
C ALA A 97 -0.19 -12.56 12.96
N PRO A 98 -0.41 -13.14 11.76
CA PRO A 98 -1.07 -12.43 10.66
C PRO A 98 -2.46 -11.97 11.06
N VAL A 99 -2.79 -10.71 10.76
CA VAL A 99 -4.14 -10.18 10.99
C VAL A 99 -5.07 -10.62 9.86
N GLU A 100 -6.22 -11.20 10.21
CA GLU A 100 -7.23 -11.61 9.24
C GLU A 100 -7.86 -10.39 8.54
N PRO A 101 -7.92 -10.36 7.18
CA PRO A 101 -8.56 -9.29 6.44
C PRO A 101 -10.05 -9.13 6.77
N LEU A 102 -10.56 -7.89 6.74
CA LEU A 102 -11.99 -7.61 6.97
C LEU A 102 -12.90 -8.22 5.90
N TRP A 103 -12.39 -8.39 4.68
CA TRP A 103 -13.15 -8.92 3.55
C TRP A 103 -12.67 -10.33 3.21
N SER A 104 -13.57 -11.29 3.33
CA SER A 104 -13.30 -12.69 2.97
C SER A 104 -13.22 -12.87 1.45
N ASP A 105 -12.48 -13.91 1.02
CA ASP A 105 -12.38 -14.30 -0.39
C ASP A 105 -13.75 -14.53 -1.04
N LYS A 106 -14.70 -15.09 -0.28
CA LYS A 106 -16.08 -15.28 -0.71
C LYS A 106 -16.80 -13.95 -0.98
N GLN A 107 -16.66 -12.95 -0.09
CA GLN A 107 -17.26 -11.63 -0.29
C GLN A 107 -16.64 -10.87 -1.47
N LEU A 108 -15.33 -11.06 -1.69
CA LEU A 108 -14.61 -10.46 -2.82
C LEU A 108 -14.85 -11.22 -4.15
N GLY A 109 -15.46 -12.40 -4.10
CA GLY A 109 -15.66 -13.25 -5.27
C GLY A 109 -14.36 -13.83 -5.82
N VAL A 110 -13.30 -13.89 -5.02
CA VAL A 110 -11.97 -14.44 -5.36
C VAL A 110 -12.10 -15.90 -5.78
N GLU A 111 -12.92 -16.69 -5.09
CA GLU A 111 -13.16 -18.10 -5.41
C GLU A 111 -13.72 -18.30 -6.83
N ALA A 112 -14.55 -17.36 -7.30
CA ALA A 112 -15.10 -17.40 -8.65
C ALA A 112 -14.06 -16.99 -9.69
N ALA A 113 -13.25 -15.97 -9.39
CA ALA A 113 -12.19 -15.47 -10.28
C ALA A 113 -10.95 -16.39 -10.35
N ALA A 114 -10.73 -17.23 -9.32
CA ALA A 114 -9.67 -18.24 -9.29
C ALA A 114 -9.89 -19.40 -10.28
N LYS A 115 -11.13 -19.59 -10.77
CA LYS A 115 -11.41 -20.58 -11.81
C LYS A 115 -10.93 -20.08 -13.18
N GLY A 116 -9.68 -20.41 -13.52
CA GLY A 116 -9.09 -20.14 -14.85
C GLY A 116 -7.91 -19.16 -14.86
N THR A 117 -7.47 -18.68 -13.69
CA THR A 117 -6.31 -17.80 -13.55
C THR A 117 -5.18 -18.51 -12.81
N ASN A 118 -3.92 -18.22 -13.19
CA ASN A 118 -2.75 -18.86 -12.60
C ASN A 118 -2.14 -17.97 -11.51
N GLY A 119 -2.38 -18.32 -10.24
CA GLY A 119 -1.81 -17.65 -9.07
C GLY A 119 -2.58 -16.41 -8.58
N LYS A 120 -2.27 -15.97 -7.34
CA LYS A 120 -3.00 -14.90 -6.62
C LYS A 120 -3.03 -13.56 -7.37
N VAL A 121 -1.96 -13.22 -8.08
CA VAL A 121 -1.86 -11.96 -8.86
C VAL A 121 -2.84 -11.97 -10.04
N GLY A 122 -2.99 -13.11 -10.73
CA GLY A 122 -3.94 -13.25 -11.84
C GLY A 122 -5.40 -13.10 -11.39
N VAL A 123 -5.73 -13.60 -10.19
CA VAL A 123 -7.07 -13.45 -9.61
C VAL A 123 -7.40 -11.99 -9.32
N ILE A 124 -6.46 -11.24 -8.74
CA ILE A 124 -6.64 -9.82 -8.44
C ILE A 124 -6.86 -9.02 -9.73
N GLN A 125 -6.08 -9.30 -10.77
CA GLN A 125 -6.19 -8.60 -12.05
C GLN A 125 -7.56 -8.84 -12.71
N ALA A 126 -8.00 -10.10 -12.75
CA ALA A 126 -9.33 -10.45 -13.28
C ALA A 126 -10.48 -9.80 -12.50
N LEU A 127 -10.36 -9.68 -11.17
CA LEU A 127 -11.36 -8.99 -10.35
C LEU A 127 -11.40 -7.48 -10.66
N LEU A 128 -10.24 -6.84 -10.79
CA LEU A 128 -10.17 -5.40 -11.09
C LEU A 128 -10.71 -5.09 -12.49
N GLU A 129 -10.37 -5.89 -13.50
CA GLU A 129 -10.90 -5.74 -14.87
C GLU A 129 -12.43 -5.88 -14.90
N ARG A 130 -13.00 -6.77 -14.08
CA ARG A 130 -14.46 -6.89 -13.93
C ARG A 130 -15.07 -5.61 -13.35
N GLU A 131 -14.46 -5.03 -12.33
CA GLU A 131 -14.96 -3.80 -11.71
C GLU A 131 -14.82 -2.60 -12.65
N GLU A 132 -13.72 -2.49 -13.40
CA GLU A 132 -13.53 -1.46 -14.44
C GLU A 132 -14.63 -1.55 -15.51
N ALA A 133 -14.95 -2.76 -15.98
CA ALA A 133 -16.03 -2.98 -16.95
C ALA A 133 -17.41 -2.57 -16.39
N ALA A 134 -17.68 -2.89 -15.12
CA ALA A 134 -18.93 -2.50 -14.46
C ALA A 134 -19.04 -0.97 -14.27
N GLN A 135 -17.94 -0.30 -13.91
CA GLN A 135 -17.90 1.15 -13.76
C GLN A 135 -18.07 1.87 -15.10
N ALA A 136 -17.41 1.39 -16.17
CA ALA A 136 -17.55 1.95 -17.51
C ALA A 136 -18.99 1.86 -18.04
N GLN A 137 -19.69 0.75 -17.75
CA GLN A 137 -21.09 0.56 -18.12
C GLN A 137 -22.06 1.46 -17.34
N THR A 138 -21.72 1.80 -16.10
CA THR A 138 -22.54 2.65 -15.22
C THR A 138 -22.36 4.15 -15.52
N ALA A 139 -21.16 4.57 -15.93
CA ALA A 139 -20.84 5.96 -16.30
C ALA A 139 -21.41 6.40 -17.67
N SER A 140 -21.96 5.46 -18.44
CA SER A 140 -22.49 5.70 -19.79
C SER A 140 -24.02 5.85 -19.85
N VAL A 141 -24.68 6.05 -18.70
CA VAL A 141 -26.14 6.23 -18.54
C VAL A 141 -26.47 7.66 -18.16
#